data_AF-A0A4V1SJG3-F1
#
_entry.id   AF-A0A4V1SJG3-F1
#
_cell.length_a   1.000
_cell.length_b   1.000
_cell.length_c   1.000
_cell.angle_alpha   90.00
_cell.angle_beta   90.00
_cell.angle_gamma   90.00
#
_symmetry.space_group_name_H-M   'P 1'
#
loop_
_entity.id
_entity.type
_entity.pdbx_description
1 polymer ?
#
loop_
_entity_poly.entity_id
_entity_poly.type
_entity_poly.pdbx_seq_one_letter_code
_entity_poly.pdbx_strand_id
1 'polypeptide(L)' 'YKKARAGQIANFTGISSPYEAPVSPEIRVDTTRESPEAAAERIVETIMGTWSPVI' A
#
# COMPACT_ATOMS: atom_id res chain seq x y z
N TYR A 1 -8.66 -6.36 12.83
CA TYR A 1 -7.98 -5.90 14.06
C TYR A 1 -8.71 -6.23 15.37
N LYS A 2 -9.94 -5.75 15.64
CA LYS A 2 -10.63 -5.98 16.94
C LYS A 2 -10.63 -7.45 17.41
N LYS A 3 -11.06 -8.38 16.54
CA LYS A 3 -11.08 -9.83 16.83
C LYS A 3 -9.68 -10.43 17.03
N ALA A 4 -8.71 -10.02 16.22
CA ALA A 4 -7.32 -10.47 16.33
C ALA A 4 -6.65 -10.00 17.64
N ARG A 5 -6.88 -8.75 18.05
CA ARG A 5 -6.43 -8.23 19.35
C ARG A 5 -7.12 -8.92 20.53
N ALA A 6 -8.34 -9.43 20.33
CA ALA A 6 -9.06 -10.26 21.30
C ALA A 6 -8.63 -11.75 21.27
N GLY A 7 -7.60 -12.12 20.51
CA GLY A 7 -7.08 -13.49 20.43
C GLY A 7 -7.95 -14.46 19.62
N GLN A 8 -9.00 -13.98 18.94
CA GLN A 8 -9.97 -14.83 18.23
C GLN A 8 -9.50 -15.22 16.81
N ILE A 9 -8.39 -14.66 16.34
CA ILE A 9 -7.81 -14.97 15.03
C ILE A 9 -6.33 -15.28 15.24
N ALA A 10 -5.95 -16.53 14.98
CA ALA A 10 -4.55 -16.97 15.04
C ALA A 10 -3.74 -16.40 13.86
N ASN A 11 -2.43 -16.27 14.07
CA ASN A 11 -1.45 -15.91 13.04
C ASN A 11 -1.80 -14.63 12.25
N PHE A 12 -2.35 -13.62 12.94
CA PHE A 12 -2.75 -12.38 12.31
C PHE A 12 -1.53 -11.47 12.11
N THR A 13 -1.17 -11.22 10.85
CA THR A 13 -0.05 -10.37 10.44
C THR A 13 -0.12 -8.97 11.06
N GLY A 14 0.98 -8.50 11.63
CA GLY A 14 1.07 -7.23 12.36
C GLY A 14 0.51 -7.27 13.79
N ILE A 15 0.01 -8.42 14.27
CA ILE A 15 -0.39 -8.64 15.67
C ILE A 15 0.35 -9.83 16.26
N SER A 16 0.03 -11.05 15.80
CA SER A 16 0.60 -12.30 16.31
C SER A 16 1.57 -12.96 15.33
N SER A 17 1.61 -12.48 14.09
CA SER A 17 2.61 -12.85 13.09
C SER A 17 3.32 -11.59 12.56
N PRO A 18 4.61 -11.66 12.21
CA PRO A 18 5.33 -10.54 11.61
C PRO A 18 4.83 -10.25 10.18
N TYR A 19 5.01 -9.01 9.73
CA TYR A 19 4.94 -8.64 8.32
C TYR A 19 6.36 -8.39 7.83
N GLU A 20 6.74 -9.04 6.74
CA GLU A 20 8.04 -8.81 6.10
C GLU A 20 7.84 -7.81 4.95
N ALA A 21 8.19 -6.55 5.21
CA ALA A 21 8.10 -5.52 4.18
C ALA A 21 9.08 -5.80 3.04
N PRO A 22 8.71 -5.51 1.78
CA PRO A 22 9.62 -5.68 0.65
C PRO A 22 10.85 -4.77 0.81
N VAL A 23 12.04 -5.34 0.60
CA VAL A 23 13.32 -4.64 0.74
C VAL A 23 13.53 -3.64 -0.41
N SER A 24 13.08 -3.98 -1.62
CA SER A 24 13.25 -3.16 -2.81
C SER A 24 11.99 -3.18 -3.68
N PRO A 25 10.91 -2.52 -3.23
CA PRO A 25 9.71 -2.39 -4.04
C PRO A 25 9.94 -1.40 -5.18
N GLU A 26 9.41 -1.69 -6.36
CA GLU A 26 9.44 -0.78 -7.52
C GLU A 26 8.66 0.50 -7.23
N ILE A 27 7.55 0.39 -6.50
CA ILE A 27 6.72 1.53 -6.07
C ILE A 27 6.30 1.34 -4.62
N ARG A 28 6.49 2.37 -3.79
CA ARG A 28 5.96 2.44 -2.42
C ARG A 28 4.85 3.49 -2.34
N VAL A 29 3.76 3.15 -1.65
CA VAL A 29 2.60 4.02 -1.40
C VAL A 29 2.46 4.19 0.11
N ASP A 30 2.43 5.43 0.57
CA ASP A 30 2.18 5.74 1.98
C ASP A 30 0.77 6.30 2.12
N THR A 31 -0.17 5.40 2.39
CA THR A 31 -1.61 5.71 2.49
C THR A 31 -1.95 6.65 3.66
N THR A 32 -0.97 7.01 4.51
CA THR A 32 -1.17 8.02 5.57
C THR A 32 -0.83 9.44 5.12
N ARG A 33 -0.19 9.58 3.96
CA ARG A 33 0.37 10.84 3.46
C ARG A 33 -0.24 11.31 2.13
N GLU A 34 -0.87 10.41 1.38
CA GLU A 34 -1.51 10.71 0.10
C GLU A 34 -2.94 10.15 0.06
N SER A 35 -3.80 10.79 -0.74
CA SER A 35 -5.14 10.25 -1.00
C SER A 35 -5.07 9.04 -1.94
N PRO A 36 -6.09 8.17 -1.96
CA PRO A 36 -6.15 7.06 -2.91
C PRO A 36 -6.04 7.51 -4.38
N GLU A 37 -6.66 8.64 -4.74
CA GLU A 37 -6.63 9.19 -6.10
C GLU A 37 -5.22 9.63 -6.50
N ALA A 38 -4.54 10.36 -5.62
CA ALA A 38 -3.17 10.81 -5.85
C ALA A 38 -2.18 9.64 -5.95
N ALA A 39 -2.34 8.62 -5.11
CA ALA A 39 -1.54 7.39 -5.19
C ALA A 39 -1.75 6.68 -6.54
N ALA A 40 -3.00 6.54 -6.98
CA ALA A 40 -3.34 5.87 -8.22
C ALA A 40 -2.76 6.59 -9.45
N GLU A 41 -2.90 7.91 -9.53
CA GLU A 41 -2.33 8.74 -10.60
C GLU A 41 -0.80 8.56 -10.68
N ARG A 42 -0.12 8.70 -9.53
CA ARG A 42 1.34 8.51 -9.44
C ARG A 42 1.79 7.12 -9.87
N ILE A 43 1.03 6.07 -9.50
CA ILE A 43 1.33 4.69 -9.93
C ILE A 43 1.25 4.56 -11.45
N VAL A 44 0.17 5.08 -12.05
CA VAL A 44 -0.03 5.02 -13.51
C VAL A 44 1.07 5.78 -14.24
N GLU A 45 1.39 7.00 -13.81
CA GLU A 45 2.48 7.79 -14.38
C GLU A 45 3.83 7.08 -14.29
N THR A 46 4.10 6.39 -13.17
CA THR A 46 5.35 5.65 -12.97
C THR A 46 5.48 4.47 -13.94
N ILE A 47 4.37 3.78 -14.25
CA ILE A 47 4.37 2.57 -15.08
C ILE A 47 4.28 2.91 -16.58
N MET A 48 3.46 3.89 -16.93
CA MET A 48 3.11 4.21 -18.33
C MET A 48 3.83 5.45 -18.86
N GLY A 49 4.52 6.21 -18.00
CA GLY A 49 5.05 7.54 -18.30
C GLY A 49 3.99 8.63 -18.12
N THR A 50 4.41 9.89 -18.16
CA THR A 50 3.50 11.05 -18.05
C THR A 50 2.53 11.04 -19.22
N TRP A 51 1.25 10.74 -18.95
CA TRP A 51 0.19 10.89 -19.92
C TRP A 51 -0.12 12.38 -20.09
N SER A 52 0.42 12.99 -21.15
CA SER A 52 0.02 14.32 -21.58
C SER A 52 -1.00 14.17 -22.71
N PRO A 53 -2.32 14.26 -22.46
CA PRO A 53 -3.26 14.41 -23.56
C PRO A 53 -2.93 15.73 -24.26
N VAL A 54 -2.49 15.65 -25.51
CA VAL A 54 -2.50 16.81 -26.40
C VAL A 54 -3.97 17.16 -26.59
N ILE A 55 -4.36 18.36 -26.15
CA ILE A 55 -5.68 18.94 -26.35
C ILE A 55 -5.87 19.23 -27.84
#